data_AF-G1PK43-F1
#
_entry.id   AF-G1PK43-F1
#
_cell.length_a   1.000
_cell.length_b   1.000
_cell.length_c   1.000
_cell.angle_alpha   90.00
_cell.angle_beta   90.00
_cell.angle_gamma   90.00
#
_symmetry.space_group_name_H-M   'P 1'
#
loop_
_entity.id
_entity.type
_entity.pdbx_description
1 polymer ?
#
loop_
_entity_poly.entity_id
_entity_poly.type
_entity_poly.pdbx_seq_one_letter_code
_entity_poly.pdbx_strand_id
1 'polypeptide(L)'
;PPQQMTQDEPLLAVQAALKKCFPVVEEQQRLWRSSLSDCPPLLASLGNLAEQLQAAQNLRFEDVPALRAFPGLQERLRRKQLEAGDAVLDQLGERLAALLNVRDTVSSHVGQVLQIYEQHADAIGIDAVLQASAASPSVADMLEWLQDIERHYQRRYLKRKYLLSSIDWGDLAGIQALPTAWDRISEDEHQDLVPDILLNVSFSLEE
;
A
#
# COMPACT_ATOMS: atom_id res chain seq x y z
N PRO A 1 -25.45 -44.35 -3.43
CA PRO A 1 -24.35 -43.43 -3.76
C PRO A 1 -23.92 -42.58 -2.55
N PRO A 2 -23.02 -43.10 -1.68
CA PRO A 2 -22.46 -42.33 -0.55
C PRO A 2 -20.99 -41.91 -0.76
N GLN A 3 -20.34 -42.32 -1.86
CA GLN A 3 -18.90 -42.12 -2.08
C GLN A 3 -18.53 -40.80 -2.78
N GLN A 4 -19.49 -40.10 -3.41
CA GLN A 4 -19.23 -38.78 -4.02
C GLN A 4 -19.20 -37.64 -3.01
N MET A 5 -20.00 -37.71 -1.92
CA MET A 5 -20.09 -36.62 -0.94
C MET A 5 -18.83 -36.42 -0.10
N THR A 6 -17.97 -37.44 0.01
CA THR A 6 -16.71 -37.39 0.79
C THR A 6 -15.51 -36.94 -0.03
N GLN A 7 -15.60 -36.94 -1.37
CA GLN A 7 -14.52 -36.52 -2.27
C GLN A 7 -14.50 -35.00 -2.51
N ASP A 8 -15.64 -34.31 -2.32
CA ASP A 8 -15.75 -32.86 -2.51
C ASP A 8 -15.39 -32.04 -1.26
N GLU A 9 -15.32 -32.67 -0.08
CA GLU A 9 -15.04 -32.00 1.20
C GLU A 9 -13.72 -31.18 1.20
N PRO A 10 -12.59 -31.69 0.63
CA PRO A 10 -11.34 -30.93 0.55
C PRO A 10 -11.45 -29.70 -0.37
N LEU A 11 -12.15 -29.82 -1.51
CA LEU A 11 -12.35 -28.71 -2.45
C LEU A 11 -13.26 -27.63 -1.86
N LEU A 12 -14.34 -28.06 -1.18
CA LEU A 12 -15.27 -27.16 -0.49
C LEU A 12 -14.57 -26.37 0.63
N ALA A 13 -13.61 -26.98 1.33
CA ALA A 13 -12.82 -26.29 2.35
C ALA A 13 -12.00 -25.14 1.75
N VAL A 14 -11.33 -25.37 0.61
CA VAL A 14 -10.57 -24.33 -0.10
C VAL A 14 -11.50 -23.23 -0.63
N GLN A 15 -12.63 -23.60 -1.24
CA GLN A 15 -13.62 -22.63 -1.72
C GLN A 15 -14.19 -21.77 -0.59
N ALA A 16 -14.48 -22.37 0.57
CA ALA A 16 -14.94 -21.64 1.74
C ALA A 16 -13.88 -20.67 2.29
N ALA A 17 -12.60 -21.04 2.24
CA ALA A 17 -11.49 -20.17 2.62
C ALA A 17 -11.36 -18.99 1.64
N LEU A 18 -11.44 -19.25 0.34
CA LEU A 18 -11.44 -18.23 -0.72
C LEU A 18 -12.60 -17.24 -0.56
N LYS A 19 -13.83 -17.74 -0.36
CA LYS A 19 -15.02 -16.92 -0.14
C LYS A 19 -14.90 -15.99 1.08
N LYS A 20 -14.13 -16.38 2.10
CA LYS A 20 -13.84 -15.52 3.27
C LYS A 20 -12.70 -14.53 3.03
N CYS A 21 -11.72 -14.89 2.21
CA CYS A 21 -10.54 -14.07 1.97
C CYS A 21 -10.83 -12.83 1.12
N PHE A 22 -11.60 -12.96 0.03
CA PHE A 22 -11.85 -11.83 -0.87
C PHE A 22 -12.59 -10.63 -0.23
N PRO A 23 -13.62 -10.83 0.63
CA PRO A 23 -14.22 -9.71 1.37
C PRO A 23 -13.22 -8.98 2.28
N VAL A 24 -12.25 -9.71 2.86
CA VAL A 24 -11.18 -9.08 3.65
C VAL A 24 -10.28 -8.24 2.74
N VAL A 25 -9.90 -8.75 1.58
CA VAL A 25 -9.13 -8.00 0.57
C VAL A 25 -9.87 -6.73 0.14
N GLU A 26 -11.18 -6.81 -0.08
CA GLU A 26 -12.00 -5.65 -0.43
C GLU A 26 -11.98 -4.55 0.65
N GLU A 27 -12.16 -4.93 1.91
CA GLU A 27 -12.03 -4.00 3.05
C GLU A 27 -10.63 -3.39 3.11
N GLN A 28 -9.59 -4.23 2.98
CA GLN A 28 -8.21 -3.78 2.98
C GLN A 28 -7.90 -2.84 1.82
N GLN A 29 -8.49 -3.05 0.65
CA GLN A 29 -8.36 -2.14 -0.50
C GLN A 29 -8.99 -0.78 -0.22
N ARG A 30 -10.13 -0.71 0.49
CA ARG A 30 -10.73 0.56 0.90
C ARG A 30 -9.83 1.31 1.88
N LEU A 31 -9.29 0.61 2.89
CA LEU A 31 -8.35 1.19 3.86
C LEU A 31 -7.05 1.67 3.21
N TRP A 32 -6.51 0.90 2.26
CA TRP A 32 -5.33 1.25 1.48
C TRP A 32 -5.55 2.55 0.71
N ARG A 33 -6.66 2.65 -0.04
CA ARG A 33 -6.99 3.85 -0.83
C ARG A 33 -7.19 5.08 0.07
N SER A 34 -7.90 4.93 1.19
CA SER A 34 -8.11 6.01 2.14
C SER A 34 -6.80 6.50 2.76
N SER A 35 -5.90 5.58 3.13
CA SER A 35 -4.61 5.95 3.71
C SER A 35 -3.71 6.66 2.68
N LEU A 36 -3.78 6.24 1.42
CA LEU A 36 -3.06 6.88 0.32
C LEU A 36 -3.60 8.27 -0.01
N SER A 37 -4.91 8.51 0.07
CA SER A 37 -5.49 9.84 -0.23
C SER A 37 -5.04 10.93 0.74
N ASP A 38 -4.60 10.55 1.94
CA ASP A 38 -4.11 11.48 2.95
C ASP A 38 -2.63 11.88 2.73
N CYS A 39 -1.89 11.16 1.88
CA CYS A 39 -0.44 11.38 1.70
C CYS A 39 -0.07 12.60 0.82
N PRO A 40 -0.75 12.89 -0.31
CA PRO A 40 -0.43 14.03 -1.17
C PRO A 40 -0.31 15.39 -0.46
N PRO A 41 -1.25 15.81 0.43
CA PRO A 41 -1.10 17.10 1.11
C PRO A 41 0.12 17.14 2.06
N LEU A 42 0.49 16.02 2.68
CA LEU A 42 1.67 15.92 3.54
C LEU A 42 2.96 16.03 2.72
N LEU A 43 3.03 15.34 1.58
CA LEU A 43 4.16 15.41 0.66
C LEU A 43 4.34 16.83 0.09
N ALA A 44 3.23 17.49 -0.27
CA ALA A 44 3.27 18.89 -0.70
C ALA A 44 3.77 19.82 0.43
N SER A 45 3.38 19.55 1.67
CA SER A 45 3.88 20.30 2.83
C SER A 45 5.40 20.16 3.00
N LEU A 46 5.95 18.96 2.84
CA LEU A 46 7.41 18.74 2.84
C LEU A 46 8.11 19.48 1.70
N GLY A 47 7.58 19.40 0.48
CA GLY A 47 8.13 20.14 -0.67
C GLY A 47 8.17 21.65 -0.43
N ASN A 48 7.08 22.21 0.11
CA ASN A 48 7.02 23.62 0.48
C ASN A 48 8.03 23.99 1.58
N LEU A 49 8.21 23.13 2.60
CA LEU A 49 9.21 23.37 3.64
C LEU A 49 10.64 23.37 3.08
N ALA A 50 10.93 22.45 2.15
CA ALA A 50 12.22 22.40 1.47
C ALA A 50 12.47 23.65 0.61
N GLU A 51 11.47 24.14 -0.11
CA GLU A 51 11.54 25.41 -0.84
C GLU A 51 11.82 26.59 0.11
N GLN A 52 11.12 26.65 1.25
CA GLN A 52 11.33 27.71 2.24
C GLN A 52 12.73 27.66 2.87
N LEU A 53 13.25 26.46 3.15
CA LEU A 53 14.62 26.26 3.62
C LEU A 53 15.64 26.73 2.58
N GLN A 54 15.42 26.41 1.31
CA GLN A 54 16.28 26.84 0.22
C GLN A 54 16.27 28.36 0.07
N ALA A 55 15.08 28.99 0.11
CA ALA A 55 14.94 30.44 0.07
C ALA A 55 15.65 31.13 1.24
N ALA A 56 15.54 30.58 2.45
CA ALA A 56 16.23 31.08 3.63
C ALA A 56 17.75 30.90 3.53
N GLN A 57 18.26 29.84 2.92
CA GLN A 57 19.70 29.65 2.68
C GLN A 57 20.27 30.66 1.68
N ASN A 58 19.49 31.01 0.66
CA ASN A 58 19.89 31.96 -0.37
C ASN A 58 19.80 33.42 0.08
N LEU A 59 19.08 33.72 1.16
CA LEU A 59 18.92 35.06 1.69
C LEU A 59 20.14 35.49 2.52
N ARG A 60 20.71 36.66 2.18
CA ARG A 60 21.64 37.36 3.06
C ARG A 60 20.86 38.18 4.08
N PHE A 61 20.59 37.60 5.25
CA PHE A 61 19.81 38.26 6.32
C PHE A 61 20.42 39.61 6.76
N GLU A 62 21.74 39.75 6.64
CA GLU A 62 22.49 40.98 6.94
C GLU A 62 22.14 42.13 5.99
N ASP A 63 21.75 41.82 4.75
CA ASP A 63 21.39 42.79 3.72
C ASP A 63 19.95 43.32 3.91
N VAL A 64 19.17 42.74 4.82
CA VAL A 64 17.79 43.15 5.11
C VAL A 64 17.76 43.98 6.42
N PRO A 65 17.63 45.32 6.36
CA PRO A 65 17.77 46.18 7.54
C PRO A 65 16.79 45.84 8.66
N ALA A 66 15.56 45.45 8.34
CA ALA A 66 14.54 45.08 9.31
C ALA A 66 14.88 43.78 10.09
N LEU A 67 15.68 42.88 9.52
CA LEU A 67 16.02 41.59 10.12
C LEU A 67 17.26 41.68 11.03
N ARG A 68 18.06 42.75 10.92
CA ARG A 68 19.27 42.97 11.74
C ARG A 68 19.00 43.05 13.23
N ALA A 69 17.79 43.47 13.62
CA ALA A 69 17.36 43.51 15.02
C ALA A 69 17.18 42.11 15.65
N PHE A 70 17.25 41.04 14.85
CA PHE A 70 17.00 39.67 15.28
C PHE A 70 18.24 38.79 15.07
N PRO A 71 19.27 38.89 15.94
CA PRO A 71 20.44 38.04 15.84
C PRO A 71 20.05 36.56 15.97
N GLY A 72 20.66 35.71 15.14
CA GLY A 72 20.37 34.27 15.12
C GLY A 72 19.00 33.90 14.55
N LEU A 73 18.27 34.83 13.90
CA LEU A 73 16.98 34.53 13.27
C LEU A 73 17.08 33.39 12.26
N GLN A 74 18.13 33.36 11.44
CA GLN A 74 18.34 32.32 10.42
C GLN A 74 18.41 30.92 11.04
N GLU A 75 19.23 30.75 12.09
CA GLU A 75 19.37 29.45 12.77
C GLU A 75 18.07 29.04 13.47
N ARG A 76 17.37 30.00 14.10
CA ARG A 76 16.07 29.74 14.73
C ARG A 76 15.00 29.37 13.73
N LEU A 77 14.99 30.02 12.56
CA LEU A 77 14.05 29.72 11.46
C LEU A 77 14.32 28.33 10.91
N ARG A 78 15.59 28.01 10.61
CA ARG A 78 16.02 26.69 10.14
C ARG A 78 15.56 25.60 11.11
N ARG A 79 15.86 25.76 12.40
CA ARG A 79 15.46 24.80 13.43
C ARG A 79 13.94 24.60 13.46
N LYS A 80 13.16 25.67 13.41
CA LYS A 80 11.68 25.58 13.37
C LYS A 80 11.16 24.89 12.12
N GLN A 81 11.79 25.12 10.97
CA GLN A 81 11.41 24.46 9.71
C GLN A 81 11.71 22.96 9.75
N LEU A 82 12.86 22.57 10.32
CA LEU A 82 13.20 21.16 10.53
C LEU A 82 12.22 20.50 11.53
N GLU A 83 11.92 21.15 12.66
CA GLU A 83 10.92 20.66 13.63
C GLU A 83 9.53 20.48 12.97
N ALA A 84 9.12 21.41 12.09
CA ALA A 84 7.88 21.27 11.33
C ALA A 84 7.95 20.11 10.31
N GLY A 85 9.11 19.93 9.68
CA GLY A 85 9.38 18.82 8.77
C GLY A 85 9.27 17.45 9.45
N ASP A 86 9.88 17.31 10.63
CA ASP A 86 9.81 16.09 11.45
C ASP A 86 8.35 15.77 11.80
N ALA A 87 7.54 16.77 12.18
CA ALA A 87 6.13 16.56 12.48
C ALA A 87 5.29 16.10 11.26
N VAL A 88 5.67 16.49 10.04
CA VAL A 88 5.04 16.00 8.81
C VAL A 88 5.52 14.57 8.49
N LEU A 89 6.80 14.27 8.73
CA LEU A 89 7.34 12.92 8.56
C LEU A 89 6.72 11.93 9.53
N ASP A 90 6.44 12.33 10.78
CA ASP A 90 5.72 11.51 11.75
C ASP A 90 4.32 11.13 11.22
N GLN A 91 3.58 12.11 10.68
CA GLN A 91 2.26 11.87 10.08
C GLN A 91 2.33 10.94 8.86
N LEU A 92 3.34 11.10 8.00
CA LEU A 92 3.57 10.17 6.89
C LEU A 92 3.95 8.77 7.39
N GLY A 93 4.69 8.68 8.50
CA GLY A 93 5.01 7.44 9.19
C GLY A 93 3.76 6.69 9.67
N GLU A 94 2.78 7.41 10.22
CA GLU A 94 1.48 6.84 10.60
C GLU A 94 0.73 6.27 9.38
N ARG A 95 0.71 6.97 8.25
CA ARG A 95 0.10 6.46 7.01
C ARG A 95 0.84 5.24 6.48
N LEU A 96 2.18 5.24 6.52
CA LEU A 96 2.97 4.06 6.20
C LEU A 96 2.65 2.87 7.11
N ALA A 97 2.44 3.09 8.41
CA ALA A 97 2.04 2.04 9.34
C ALA A 97 0.65 1.47 9.00
N ALA A 98 -0.30 2.32 8.58
CA ALA A 98 -1.60 1.85 8.09
C ALA A 98 -1.46 0.98 6.82
N LEU A 99 -0.65 1.41 5.84
CA LEU A 99 -0.37 0.64 4.63
C LEU A 99 0.35 -0.70 4.94
N LEU A 100 1.25 -0.69 5.91
CA LEU A 100 1.92 -1.89 6.42
C LEU A 100 0.89 -2.89 6.97
N ASN A 101 -0.05 -2.41 7.78
CA ASN A 101 -1.07 -3.25 8.39
C ASN A 101 -2.00 -3.88 7.33
N VAL A 102 -2.36 -3.12 6.29
CA VAL A 102 -3.09 -3.66 5.13
C VAL A 102 -2.30 -4.79 4.48
N ARG A 103 -1.03 -4.56 4.13
CA ARG A 103 -0.17 -5.57 3.52
C ARG A 103 -0.10 -6.84 4.38
N ASP A 104 0.15 -6.69 5.68
CA ASP A 104 0.30 -7.83 6.60
C ASP A 104 -1.01 -8.60 6.80
N THR A 105 -2.13 -7.90 6.84
CA THR A 105 -3.45 -8.52 6.93
C THR A 105 -3.74 -9.34 5.68
N VAL A 106 -3.48 -8.79 4.49
CA VAL A 106 -3.68 -9.52 3.22
C VAL A 106 -2.74 -10.72 3.15
N SER A 107 -1.44 -10.54 3.38
CA SER A 107 -0.46 -11.65 3.39
C SER A 107 -0.85 -12.77 4.34
N SER A 108 -1.35 -12.43 5.54
CA SER A 108 -1.83 -13.43 6.50
C SER A 108 -3.01 -14.26 5.97
N HIS A 109 -4.01 -13.60 5.37
CA HIS A 109 -5.19 -14.30 4.83
C HIS A 109 -4.85 -15.13 3.59
N VAL A 110 -4.04 -14.59 2.68
CA VAL A 110 -3.55 -15.31 1.51
C VAL A 110 -2.74 -16.55 1.93
N GLY A 111 -1.85 -16.40 2.90
CA GLY A 111 -1.09 -17.51 3.46
C GLY A 111 -1.97 -18.61 4.09
N GLN A 112 -3.04 -18.23 4.80
CA GLN A 112 -3.99 -19.19 5.36
C GLN A 112 -4.74 -19.98 4.28
N VAL A 113 -5.20 -19.30 3.22
CA VAL A 113 -5.87 -19.96 2.09
C VAL A 113 -4.92 -20.94 1.39
N LEU A 114 -3.69 -20.52 1.12
CA LEU A 114 -2.67 -21.38 0.49
C LEU A 114 -2.34 -22.58 1.37
N GLN A 115 -2.23 -22.39 2.68
CA GLN A 115 -2.01 -23.49 3.62
C GLN A 115 -3.15 -24.51 3.60
N ILE A 116 -4.41 -24.06 3.55
CA ILE A 116 -5.58 -24.96 3.44
C ILE A 116 -5.54 -25.71 2.11
N TYR A 117 -5.20 -25.04 1.01
CA TYR A 117 -5.02 -25.70 -0.29
C TYR A 117 -3.91 -26.75 -0.24
N GLU A 118 -2.74 -26.42 0.29
CA GLU A 118 -1.60 -27.34 0.41
C GLU A 118 -1.92 -28.58 1.26
N GLN A 119 -2.71 -28.43 2.34
CA GLN A 119 -3.17 -29.56 3.17
C GLN A 119 -4.07 -30.54 2.40
N HIS A 120 -4.74 -30.06 1.36
CA HIS A 120 -5.71 -30.83 0.59
C HIS A 120 -5.24 -31.14 -0.84
N ALA A 121 -4.07 -30.65 -1.25
CA ALA A 121 -3.59 -30.72 -2.64
C ALA A 121 -3.49 -32.15 -3.18
N ASP A 122 -3.07 -33.12 -2.36
CA ASP A 122 -2.98 -34.53 -2.77
C ASP A 122 -4.35 -35.19 -2.96
N ALA A 123 -5.39 -34.65 -2.31
CA ALA A 123 -6.75 -35.16 -2.39
C ALA A 123 -7.58 -34.47 -3.49
N ILE A 124 -7.26 -33.22 -3.81
CA ILE A 124 -7.93 -32.44 -4.86
C ILE A 124 -7.26 -32.74 -6.20
N GLY A 125 -8.00 -33.35 -7.12
CA GLY A 125 -7.50 -33.56 -8.49
C GLY A 125 -7.29 -32.24 -9.24
N ILE A 126 -6.26 -32.16 -10.08
CA ILE A 126 -5.94 -30.97 -10.90
C ILE A 126 -7.15 -30.49 -11.71
N ASP A 127 -7.91 -31.43 -12.28
CA ASP A 127 -9.12 -31.11 -13.07
C ASP A 127 -10.16 -30.35 -12.24
N ALA A 128 -10.29 -30.68 -10.94
CA ALA A 128 -11.24 -30.02 -10.05
C ALA A 128 -10.80 -28.59 -9.68
N VAL A 129 -9.49 -28.36 -9.56
CA VAL A 129 -8.94 -27.02 -9.27
C VAL A 129 -9.10 -26.07 -10.46
N LEU A 130 -8.99 -26.60 -11.69
CA LEU A 130 -9.12 -25.86 -12.95
C LEU A 130 -10.57 -25.68 -13.41
N GLN A 131 -11.54 -26.33 -12.76
CA GLN A 131 -12.93 -26.28 -13.17
C GLN A 131 -13.56 -24.93 -12.81
N ALA A 132 -13.70 -24.07 -13.80
CA ALA A 132 -14.54 -22.88 -13.73
C ALA A 132 -16.02 -23.22 -13.99
N SER A 133 -16.92 -22.35 -13.52
CA SER A 133 -18.35 -22.41 -13.80
C SER A 133 -18.84 -21.07 -14.36
N ALA A 134 -20.09 -21.04 -14.83
CA ALA A 134 -20.70 -19.80 -15.32
C ALA A 134 -20.84 -18.72 -14.23
N ALA A 135 -20.85 -19.12 -12.95
CA ALA A 135 -21.02 -18.23 -11.80
C ALA A 135 -19.76 -18.05 -10.95
N SER A 136 -18.70 -18.83 -11.21
CA SER A 136 -17.48 -18.78 -10.41
C SER A 136 -16.21 -19.11 -11.20
N PRO A 137 -15.14 -18.31 -11.05
CA PRO A 137 -13.81 -18.63 -11.53
C PRO A 137 -13.31 -19.99 -11.03
N SER A 138 -12.22 -20.49 -11.60
CA SER A 138 -11.60 -21.70 -11.06
C SER A 138 -10.90 -21.42 -9.73
N VAL A 139 -10.68 -22.46 -8.91
CA VAL A 139 -9.87 -22.33 -7.68
C VAL A 139 -8.44 -21.94 -8.04
N ALA A 140 -7.90 -22.42 -9.16
CA ALA A 140 -6.58 -22.04 -9.65
C ALA A 140 -6.47 -20.52 -9.86
N ASP A 141 -7.42 -19.94 -10.61
CA ASP A 141 -7.42 -18.51 -10.93
C ASP A 141 -7.52 -17.68 -9.65
N MET A 142 -8.42 -18.06 -8.74
CA MET A 142 -8.60 -17.34 -7.48
C MET A 142 -7.34 -17.38 -6.59
N LEU A 143 -6.63 -18.51 -6.54
CA LEU A 143 -5.37 -18.63 -5.80
C LEU A 143 -4.25 -17.82 -6.44
N GLU A 144 -4.17 -17.79 -7.77
CA GLU A 144 -3.23 -16.94 -8.51
C GLU A 144 -3.51 -15.46 -8.25
N TRP A 145 -4.77 -15.05 -8.35
CA TRP A 145 -5.18 -13.67 -8.09
C TRP A 145 -4.88 -13.20 -6.67
N LEU A 146 -5.08 -14.04 -5.66
CA LEU A 146 -4.70 -13.73 -4.28
C LEU A 146 -3.18 -13.50 -4.13
N GLN A 147 -2.36 -14.30 -4.79
CA GLN A 147 -0.90 -14.10 -4.79
C GLN A 147 -0.50 -12.81 -5.52
N ASP A 148 -1.16 -12.49 -6.63
CA ASP A 148 -0.94 -11.25 -7.36
C ASP A 148 -1.32 -10.02 -6.52
N ILE A 149 -2.43 -10.08 -5.80
CA ILE A 149 -2.84 -9.05 -4.84
C ILE A 149 -1.80 -8.89 -3.71
N GLU A 150 -1.34 -10.00 -3.11
CA GLU A 150 -0.32 -9.95 -2.07
C GLU A 150 0.95 -9.26 -2.58
N ARG A 151 1.45 -9.70 -3.74
CA ARG A 151 2.63 -9.15 -4.40
C ARG A 151 2.45 -7.67 -4.72
N HIS A 152 1.26 -7.25 -5.12
CA HIS A 152 0.91 -5.86 -5.37
C HIS A 152 1.10 -5.01 -4.11
N TYR A 153 0.48 -5.37 -2.99
CA TYR A 153 0.62 -4.61 -1.74
C TYR A 153 2.07 -4.61 -1.24
N GLN A 154 2.76 -5.75 -1.31
CA GLN A 154 4.14 -5.85 -0.86
C GLN A 154 5.07 -4.91 -1.63
N ARG A 155 5.01 -4.95 -2.97
CA ARG A 155 5.85 -4.10 -3.83
C ARG A 155 5.57 -2.62 -3.62
N ARG A 156 4.29 -2.24 -3.60
CA ARG A 156 3.88 -0.84 -3.42
C ARG A 156 4.24 -0.28 -2.07
N TYR A 157 4.08 -1.08 -1.01
CA TYR A 157 4.51 -0.70 0.33
C TYR A 157 6.02 -0.47 0.38
N LEU A 158 6.82 -1.41 -0.16
CA LEU A 158 8.28 -1.31 -0.12
C LEU A 158 8.81 -0.10 -0.90
N LYS A 159 8.27 0.18 -2.09
CA LYS A 159 8.64 1.38 -2.86
C LYS A 159 8.37 2.67 -2.09
N ARG A 160 7.20 2.78 -1.45
CA ARG A 160 6.81 3.96 -0.65
C ARG A 160 7.65 4.10 0.61
N LYS A 161 7.88 2.99 1.33
CA LYS A 161 8.77 2.96 2.49
C LYS A 161 10.18 3.41 2.11
N TYR A 162 10.70 2.90 1.00
CA TYR A 162 12.03 3.28 0.51
C TYR A 162 12.11 4.77 0.21
N LEU A 163 11.14 5.30 -0.56
CA LEU A 163 11.08 6.72 -0.92
C LEU A 163 11.08 7.64 0.32
N LEU A 164 10.31 7.29 1.34
CA LEU A 164 10.25 8.09 2.58
C LEU A 164 11.50 7.91 3.45
N SER A 165 12.13 6.73 3.44
CA SER A 165 13.38 6.49 4.17
C SER A 165 14.59 7.17 3.54
N SER A 166 14.53 7.54 2.25
CA SER A 166 15.60 8.26 1.55
C SER A 166 15.56 9.77 1.72
N ILE A 167 14.62 10.30 2.52
CA ILE A 167 14.51 11.73 2.76
C ILE A 167 15.73 12.23 3.54
N ASP A 168 16.41 13.21 2.97
CA ASP A 168 17.55 13.90 3.57
C ASP A 168 17.33 15.42 3.44
N TRP A 169 17.31 16.12 4.58
CA TRP A 169 17.21 17.59 4.62
C TRP A 169 18.45 18.30 4.04
N GLY A 170 19.52 17.56 3.73
CA GLY A 170 20.63 18.01 2.89
C GLY A 170 20.30 18.06 1.39
N ASP A 171 19.32 17.28 0.92
CA ASP A 171 18.86 17.24 -0.47
C ASP A 171 17.46 17.86 -0.61
N LEU A 172 17.42 19.19 -0.56
CA LEU A 172 16.17 19.94 -0.69
C LEU A 172 15.49 19.74 -2.06
N ALA A 173 16.26 19.49 -3.12
CA ALA A 173 15.72 19.23 -4.45
C ALA A 173 15.02 17.87 -4.49
N GLY A 174 15.61 16.85 -3.86
CA GLY A 174 14.97 15.55 -3.66
C GLY A 174 13.65 15.66 -2.89
N ILE A 175 13.61 16.44 -1.81
CA ILE A 175 12.38 16.66 -1.03
C ILE A 175 11.29 17.34 -1.86
N GLN A 176 11.64 18.37 -2.64
CA GLN A 176 10.70 19.06 -3.54
C GLN A 176 10.14 18.11 -4.63
N ALA A 177 10.91 17.11 -5.05
CA ALA A 177 10.49 16.12 -6.05
C ALA A 177 9.65 14.96 -5.48
N LEU A 178 9.49 14.85 -4.15
CA LEU A 178 8.77 13.75 -3.50
C LEU A 178 7.33 13.54 -4.01
N PRO A 179 6.49 14.59 -4.21
CA PRO A 179 5.13 14.38 -4.71
C PRO A 179 5.12 13.66 -6.06
N THR A 180 5.99 14.10 -6.99
CA THR A 180 6.12 13.46 -8.30
C THR A 180 6.67 12.04 -8.19
N ALA A 181 7.66 11.81 -7.33
CA ALA A 181 8.21 10.48 -7.11
C ALA A 181 7.16 9.51 -6.51
N TRP A 182 6.29 10.02 -5.63
CA TRP A 182 5.20 9.25 -5.03
C TRP A 182 4.15 8.84 -6.05
N ASP A 183 3.74 9.76 -6.93
CA ASP A 183 2.73 9.50 -7.96
C ASP A 183 3.20 8.46 -8.99
N ARG A 184 4.48 8.50 -9.37
CA ARG A 184 5.10 7.51 -10.27
C ARG A 184 5.02 6.08 -9.76
N ILE A 185 5.06 5.87 -8.44
CA ILE A 185 4.88 4.53 -7.86
C ILE A 185 3.51 3.95 -8.23
N SER A 186 2.50 4.80 -8.38
CA SER A 186 1.16 4.40 -8.79
C SER A 186 1.06 4.17 -10.30
N GLU A 187 1.76 4.96 -11.13
CA GLU A 187 1.75 4.85 -12.60
C GLU A 187 2.50 3.63 -13.13
N ASP A 188 3.62 3.25 -12.50
CA ASP A 188 4.48 2.14 -12.93
C ASP A 188 3.84 0.74 -12.74
N GLU A 189 2.71 0.65 -12.04
CA GLU A 189 2.06 -0.61 -11.71
C GLU A 189 0.55 -0.48 -11.94
N HIS A 190 -0.10 -1.51 -12.50
CA HIS A 190 -1.55 -1.54 -12.73
C HIS A 190 -2.34 -1.13 -11.48
N GLN A 191 -2.84 0.12 -11.45
CA GLN A 191 -3.55 0.68 -10.28
C GLN A 191 -4.85 -0.08 -10.00
N ASP A 192 -5.43 -0.62 -11.07
CA ASP A 192 -6.74 -1.26 -11.05
C ASP A 192 -6.66 -2.78 -10.87
N LEU A 193 -5.47 -3.36 -10.67
CA LEU A 193 -5.30 -4.82 -10.47
C LEU A 193 -6.25 -5.37 -9.39
N VAL A 194 -6.24 -4.78 -8.19
CA VAL A 194 -7.07 -5.26 -7.07
C VAL A 194 -8.55 -5.02 -7.35
N PRO A 195 -9.01 -3.82 -7.77
CA PRO A 195 -10.40 -3.61 -8.21
C PRO A 195 -10.87 -4.59 -9.30
N ASP A 196 -10.08 -4.83 -10.35
CA ASP A 196 -10.43 -5.69 -11.47
C ASP A 196 -10.59 -7.15 -11.02
N ILE A 197 -9.69 -7.63 -10.17
CA ILE A 197 -9.79 -8.96 -9.57
C ILE A 197 -11.04 -9.05 -8.69
N LEU A 198 -11.30 -8.06 -7.84
CA LEU A 198 -12.47 -8.04 -6.96
C LEU A 198 -13.79 -8.03 -7.76
N LEU A 199 -13.82 -7.37 -8.92
CA LEU A 199 -14.96 -7.41 -9.84
C LEU A 199 -15.15 -8.80 -10.45
N ASN A 200 -14.08 -9.55 -10.74
CA ASN A 200 -14.18 -10.90 -11.29
C ASN A 200 -14.73 -11.92 -10.27
N VAL A 201 -14.55 -11.68 -8.97
CA VAL A 201 -15.02 -12.59 -7.90
C VAL A 201 -16.33 -12.16 -7.25
N SER A 202 -16.78 -10.91 -7.43
CA SER A 202 -17.97 -10.37 -6.76
C SER A 202 -19.23 -11.19 -7.01
N PHE A 203 -19.45 -11.63 -8.25
CA PHE A 203 -20.59 -12.47 -8.64
C PHE A 203 -20.58 -13.84 -7.93
N SER A 204 -19.42 -14.34 -7.53
CA SER A 204 -19.27 -15.64 -6.84
C SER A 204 -19.42 -15.56 -5.33
N LEU A 205 -19.41 -14.35 -4.76
CA LEU A 205 -19.48 -14.10 -3.32
C LEU A 205 -20.91 -13.80 -2.84
N GLU A 206 -21.85 -13.58 -3.78
CA GLU A 206 -23.27 -13.28 -3.48
C GLU A 206 -24.13 -14.54 -3.22
N GLU A 207 -23.59 -15.76 -3.42
CA GLU A 207 -24.21 -17.07 -3.12
C GLU A 207 -23.51 -17.84 -2.00
#